data_AF-A0A523ST43-F1
#
_entry.id   AF-A0A523ST43-F1
#
_cell.length_a   1.000
_cell.length_b   1.000
_cell.length_c   1.000
_cell.angle_alpha   90.00
_cell.angle_beta   90.00
_cell.angle_gamma   90.00
#
_symmetry.space_group_name_H-M   'P 1'
#
loop_
_entity.id
_entity.type
_entity.pdbx_description
1 polymer ?
#
loop_
_entity_poly.entity_id
_entity_poly.type
_entity_poly.pdbx_seq_one_letter_code
_entity_poly.pdbx_strand_id
1 'polypeptide(L)'
;MAEKNESPKKSVSIIEEIEDQLEDILTKKKQEVEKDLEEKIKQEKEEAKKKIDQIEKEVIEEKESLSNFRDMLAEFESSKADLKIKIKEHLDKAIKFQTDIETLTGQTLEELKKVSEFNQQLEELQQKAGEKVSTLKKDLEEKFGIVAEVPESGELEEADFNLERELSKLKKIKELLETEEDIEPEVSEPEPLEASEETQPEEEQREERESELTEQEAPQPVEEEQVESKESEEEPLSEEKRDEEEMKSDVSFNESFETLEKYRKGTCNEENGDVSYFEHNEKIILDGECLISALNNNFEQAQTLYAKLSQTESPKDQFFIKQEIIKYQETLRKLMLRSIRMCEKENCSLPEYTLEILNVDVLKNILEKVSMENWSNQDDFTSFDNYTKALKDAFYSRITPPAFYLKSIIDELNIE
;
A
#
# COMPACT_ATOMS: atom_id res chain seq x y z
N MET A 1 -59.94 -82.50 77.25
CA MET A 1 -58.63 -81.90 77.59
C MET A 1 -57.57 -82.82 77.01
N ALA A 2 -56.64 -82.45 76.14
CA ALA A 2 -56.09 -81.17 75.69
C ALA A 2 -55.65 -81.38 74.21
N GLU A 3 -55.96 -80.46 73.28
CA GLU A 3 -55.05 -79.39 72.82
C GLU A 3 -53.59 -79.82 72.65
N LYS A 4 -53.23 -80.22 71.42
CA LYS A 4 -51.87 -80.18 70.86
C LYS A 4 -51.93 -80.65 69.40
N ASN A 5 -51.99 -79.72 68.43
CA ASN A 5 -51.51 -79.91 67.03
C ASN A 5 -51.70 -78.70 66.09
N GLU A 6 -52.05 -77.49 66.56
CA GLU A 6 -52.28 -76.32 65.67
C GLU A 6 -51.06 -75.42 65.40
N SER A 7 -49.95 -75.52 66.14
CA SER A 7 -48.84 -74.58 66.03
C SER A 7 -47.99 -74.67 64.74
N PRO A 8 -47.67 -75.84 64.15
CA PRO A 8 -46.80 -75.89 62.97
C PRO A 8 -47.50 -75.47 61.68
N LYS A 9 -48.82 -75.73 61.54
CA LYS A 9 -49.59 -75.33 60.34
C LYS A 9 -49.80 -73.81 60.23
N LYS A 10 -50.02 -73.13 61.36
CA LYS A 10 -50.05 -71.66 61.41
C LYS A 10 -48.70 -71.04 61.05
N SER A 11 -47.60 -71.69 61.42
CA SER A 11 -46.24 -71.23 61.10
C SER A 11 -45.93 -71.36 59.60
N VAL A 12 -46.38 -72.43 58.96
CA VAL A 12 -46.21 -72.66 57.51
C VAL A 12 -47.04 -71.67 56.68
N SER A 13 -48.31 -71.42 57.04
CA SER A 13 -49.11 -70.38 56.34
C SER A 13 -48.54 -68.96 56.48
N ILE A 14 -47.93 -68.63 57.63
CA ILE A 14 -47.28 -67.32 57.79
C ILE A 14 -46.04 -67.21 56.90
N ILE A 15 -45.30 -68.31 56.70
CA ILE A 15 -44.14 -68.32 55.80
C ILE A 15 -44.59 -68.21 54.34
N GLU A 16 -45.63 -68.94 53.92
CA GLU A 16 -46.21 -68.81 52.57
C GLU A 16 -46.72 -67.38 52.33
N GLU A 17 -47.41 -66.76 53.30
CA GLU A 17 -47.89 -65.39 53.18
C GLU A 17 -46.73 -64.36 53.11
N ILE A 18 -45.62 -64.63 53.81
CA ILE A 18 -44.41 -63.82 53.71
C ILE A 18 -43.73 -64.02 52.35
N GLU A 19 -43.65 -65.25 51.84
CA GLU A 19 -43.08 -65.55 50.52
C GLU A 19 -43.88 -64.88 49.40
N ASP A 20 -45.21 -64.96 49.44
CA ASP A 20 -46.11 -64.27 48.50
C ASP A 20 -45.92 -62.74 48.55
N GLN A 21 -45.84 -62.16 49.75
CA GLN A 21 -45.59 -60.72 49.91
C GLN A 21 -44.20 -60.31 49.37
N LEU A 22 -43.19 -61.16 49.55
CA LEU A 22 -41.83 -60.90 49.10
C LEU A 22 -41.73 -61.01 47.57
N GLU A 23 -42.45 -61.97 46.97
CA GLU A 23 -42.57 -62.13 45.52
C GLU A 23 -43.36 -60.96 44.89
N ASP A 24 -44.42 -60.48 45.53
CA ASP A 24 -45.14 -59.27 45.14
C ASP A 24 -44.26 -58.01 45.19
N ILE A 25 -43.41 -57.89 46.22
CA ILE A 25 -42.48 -56.75 46.33
C ILE A 25 -41.37 -56.85 45.27
N LEU A 26 -40.83 -58.03 45.02
CA LEU A 26 -39.78 -58.23 44.01
C LEU A 26 -40.30 -58.03 42.59
N THR A 27 -41.51 -58.50 42.28
CA THR A 27 -42.15 -58.26 40.99
C THR A 27 -42.46 -56.78 40.78
N LYS A 28 -42.95 -56.06 41.80
CA LYS A 28 -43.12 -54.60 41.75
C LYS A 28 -41.80 -53.86 41.55
N LYS A 29 -40.75 -54.21 42.29
CA LYS A 29 -39.42 -53.62 42.11
C LYS A 29 -38.85 -53.90 40.72
N LYS A 30 -39.05 -55.10 40.19
CA LYS A 30 -38.64 -55.45 38.83
C LYS A 30 -39.39 -54.62 37.79
N GLN A 31 -40.70 -54.47 37.93
CA GLN A 31 -41.51 -53.64 37.03
C GLN A 31 -41.14 -52.15 37.12
N GLU A 32 -40.83 -51.64 38.31
CA GLU A 32 -40.37 -50.27 38.52
C GLU A 32 -39.01 -50.04 37.84
N VAL A 33 -38.06 -50.97 38.02
CA VAL A 33 -36.74 -50.92 37.34
C VAL A 33 -36.87 -51.04 35.82
N GLU A 34 -37.73 -51.93 35.30
CA GLU A 34 -37.98 -52.08 33.87
C GLU A 34 -38.58 -50.79 33.28
N LYS A 35 -39.53 -50.17 33.99
CA LYS A 35 -40.15 -48.91 33.56
C LYS A 35 -39.16 -47.74 33.56
N ASP A 36 -38.33 -47.62 34.60
CA ASP A 36 -37.27 -46.60 34.68
C ASP A 36 -36.23 -46.76 33.56
N LEU A 37 -35.87 -48.00 33.21
CA LEU A 37 -34.99 -48.31 32.08
C LEU A 37 -35.61 -47.93 30.74
N GLU A 38 -36.88 -48.27 30.51
CA GLU A 38 -37.59 -47.86 29.29
C GLU A 38 -37.69 -46.34 29.15
N GLU A 39 -37.94 -45.63 30.25
CA GLU A 39 -38.02 -44.17 30.26
C GLU A 39 -36.66 -43.52 29.97
N LYS A 40 -35.57 -44.04 30.57
CA LYS A 40 -34.20 -43.59 30.25
C LYS A 40 -33.82 -43.85 28.80
N ILE A 41 -34.09 -45.04 28.26
CA ILE A 41 -33.83 -45.36 26.85
C ILE A 41 -34.61 -44.43 25.93
N LYS A 42 -35.85 -44.08 26.30
CA LYS A 42 -36.67 -43.15 25.51
C LYS A 42 -36.12 -41.73 25.54
N GLN A 43 -35.71 -41.24 26.72
CA GLN A 43 -35.08 -39.93 26.87
C GLN A 43 -33.77 -39.84 26.07
N GLU A 44 -32.88 -40.82 26.21
CA GLU A 44 -31.62 -40.86 25.45
C GLU A 44 -31.85 -40.92 23.94
N LYS A 45 -32.85 -41.68 23.47
CA LYS A 45 -33.24 -41.70 22.05
C LYS A 45 -33.77 -40.35 21.57
N GLU A 46 -34.57 -39.66 22.39
CA GLU A 46 -35.11 -38.35 22.03
C GLU A 46 -34.00 -37.29 21.99
N GLU A 47 -33.06 -37.32 22.94
CA GLU A 47 -31.89 -36.44 22.96
C GLU A 47 -30.95 -36.70 21.78
N ALA A 48 -30.67 -37.98 21.47
CA ALA A 48 -29.89 -38.34 20.30
C ALA A 48 -30.56 -37.87 19.00
N LYS A 49 -31.89 -38.02 18.90
CA LYS A 49 -32.63 -37.53 17.74
C LYS A 49 -32.56 -36.01 17.61
N LYS A 50 -32.73 -35.26 18.71
CA LYS A 50 -32.57 -33.80 18.72
C LYS A 50 -31.17 -33.37 18.28
N LYS A 51 -30.13 -34.08 18.72
CA LYS A 51 -28.74 -33.82 18.29
C LYS A 51 -28.55 -34.09 16.80
N ILE A 52 -29.13 -35.18 16.28
CA ILE A 52 -29.07 -35.49 14.84
C ILE A 52 -29.80 -34.40 14.03
N ASP A 53 -31.01 -34.02 14.44
CA ASP A 53 -31.79 -32.99 13.74
C ASP A 53 -31.05 -31.63 13.74
N GLN A 54 -30.33 -31.31 14.83
CA GLN A 54 -29.49 -30.11 14.91
C GLN A 54 -28.29 -30.18 13.96
N ILE A 55 -27.57 -31.30 13.92
CA ILE A 55 -26.44 -31.50 13.01
C ILE A 55 -26.91 -31.45 11.55
N GLU A 56 -28.04 -32.08 11.21
CA GLU A 56 -28.60 -32.03 9.86
C GLU A 56 -28.93 -30.60 9.44
N LYS A 57 -29.46 -29.77 10.36
CA LYS A 57 -29.74 -28.37 10.10
C LYS A 57 -28.45 -27.58 9.84
N GLU A 58 -27.42 -27.77 10.66
CA GLU A 58 -26.11 -27.13 10.49
C GLU A 58 -25.46 -27.52 9.15
N VAL A 59 -25.53 -28.81 8.77
CA VAL A 59 -25.03 -29.28 7.47
C VAL A 59 -25.76 -28.63 6.29
N ILE A 60 -27.07 -28.37 6.41
CA ILE A 60 -27.82 -27.67 5.36
C ILE A 60 -27.38 -26.20 5.27
N GLU A 61 -27.24 -25.52 6.40
CA GLU A 61 -26.79 -24.12 6.47
C GLU A 61 -25.36 -23.96 5.92
N GLU A 62 -24.46 -24.89 6.23
CA GLU A 62 -23.10 -24.90 5.68
C GLU A 62 -23.09 -25.17 4.18
N LYS A 63 -23.94 -26.10 3.69
CA LYS A 63 -24.06 -26.36 2.23
C LYS A 63 -24.58 -25.14 1.47
N GLU A 64 -25.56 -24.43 2.04
CA GLU A 64 -26.08 -23.20 1.46
C GLU A 64 -24.99 -22.12 1.44
N SER A 65 -24.25 -21.97 2.53
CA SER A 65 -23.10 -21.05 2.61
C SER A 65 -22.03 -21.40 1.55
N LEU A 66 -21.70 -22.69 1.40
CA LEU A 66 -20.74 -23.17 0.41
C LEU A 66 -21.22 -22.92 -1.04
N SER A 67 -22.53 -23.06 -1.29
CA SER A 67 -23.14 -22.72 -2.59
C SER A 67 -22.99 -21.22 -2.87
N ASN A 68 -23.29 -20.37 -1.89
CA ASN A 68 -23.14 -18.92 -2.03
C ASN A 68 -21.68 -18.51 -2.29
N PHE A 69 -20.72 -19.16 -1.62
CA PHE A 69 -19.30 -18.95 -1.90
C PHE A 69 -18.92 -19.37 -3.33
N ARG A 70 -19.45 -20.49 -3.82
CA ARG A 70 -19.21 -20.96 -5.19
C ARG A 70 -19.75 -19.97 -6.22
N ASP A 71 -20.93 -19.41 -5.99
CA ASP A 71 -21.55 -18.42 -6.86
C ASP A 71 -20.75 -17.12 -6.86
N MET A 72 -20.32 -16.65 -5.68
CA MET A 72 -19.45 -15.47 -5.55
C MET A 72 -18.11 -15.66 -6.29
N LEU A 73 -17.51 -16.85 -6.22
CA LEU A 73 -16.29 -17.16 -6.96
C LEU A 73 -16.53 -17.15 -8.48
N ALA A 74 -17.65 -17.69 -8.95
CA ALA A 74 -17.99 -17.66 -10.37
C ALA A 74 -18.21 -16.22 -10.88
N GLU A 75 -18.89 -15.37 -10.11
CA GLU A 75 -19.06 -13.95 -10.43
C GLU A 75 -17.72 -13.20 -10.44
N PHE A 76 -16.83 -13.52 -9.51
CA PHE A 76 -15.48 -12.94 -9.46
C PHE A 76 -14.65 -13.35 -10.68
N GLU A 77 -14.69 -14.63 -11.07
CA GLU A 77 -13.99 -15.13 -12.26
C GLU A 77 -14.53 -14.48 -13.55
N SER A 78 -15.86 -14.32 -13.66
CA SER A 78 -16.47 -13.60 -14.78
C SER A 78 -16.04 -12.14 -14.82
N SER A 79 -16.06 -11.45 -13.68
CA SER A 79 -15.65 -10.06 -13.56
C SER A 79 -14.16 -9.86 -13.91
N LYS A 80 -13.31 -10.80 -13.49
CA LYS A 80 -11.88 -10.84 -13.84
C LYS A 80 -11.67 -11.01 -15.35
N ALA A 81 -12.44 -11.87 -16.00
CA ALA A 81 -12.38 -12.06 -17.44
C ALA A 81 -12.79 -10.79 -18.20
N ASP A 82 -13.89 -10.14 -17.79
CA ASP A 82 -14.37 -8.89 -18.38
C ASP A 82 -13.36 -7.75 -18.22
N LEU A 83 -12.75 -7.62 -17.05
CA LEU A 83 -11.68 -6.65 -16.80
C LEU A 83 -10.47 -6.91 -17.70
N LYS A 84 -10.08 -8.18 -17.88
CA LYS A 84 -8.96 -8.54 -18.76
C LYS A 84 -9.24 -8.17 -20.22
N ILE A 85 -10.48 -8.32 -20.68
CA ILE A 85 -10.91 -7.90 -22.02
C ILE A 85 -10.82 -6.38 -22.14
N LYS A 86 -11.37 -5.63 -21.17
CA LYS A 86 -11.30 -4.15 -21.17
C LYS A 86 -9.86 -3.64 -21.17
N ILE A 87 -8.98 -4.25 -20.38
CA ILE A 87 -7.55 -3.90 -20.34
C ILE A 87 -6.92 -4.09 -21.72
N LYS A 88 -7.18 -5.23 -22.39
CA LYS A 88 -6.69 -5.46 -23.76
C LYS A 88 -7.22 -4.42 -24.75
N GLU A 89 -8.50 -4.10 -24.71
CA GLU A 89 -9.08 -3.08 -25.59
C GLU A 89 -8.47 -1.69 -25.38
N HIS A 90 -8.15 -1.33 -24.13
CA HIS A 90 -7.49 -0.06 -23.82
C HIS A 90 -6.01 -0.06 -24.25
N LEU A 91 -5.29 -1.18 -24.08
CA LEU A 91 -3.94 -1.36 -24.62
C LEU A 91 -3.92 -1.24 -26.15
N ASP A 92 -4.84 -1.90 -26.85
CA ASP A 92 -4.95 -1.81 -28.31
C ASP A 92 -5.24 -0.38 -28.78
N LYS A 93 -6.03 0.39 -28.01
CA LYS A 93 -6.25 1.81 -28.29
C LYS A 93 -4.99 2.65 -28.04
N ALA A 94 -4.25 2.38 -26.97
CA ALA A 94 -3.00 3.07 -26.68
C ALA A 94 -1.96 2.84 -27.78
N ILE A 95 -1.82 1.58 -28.24
CA ILE A 95 -0.94 1.22 -29.36
C ILE A 95 -1.35 1.98 -30.63
N LYS A 96 -2.65 2.06 -30.94
CA LYS A 96 -3.12 2.85 -32.09
C LYS A 96 -2.78 4.34 -31.97
N PHE A 97 -2.99 4.94 -30.80
CA PHE A 97 -2.63 6.34 -30.59
C PHE A 97 -1.13 6.58 -30.72
N GLN A 98 -0.30 5.64 -30.26
CA GLN A 98 1.15 5.69 -30.44
C GLN A 98 1.52 5.69 -31.94
N THR A 99 0.98 4.76 -32.71
CA THR A 99 1.21 4.70 -34.17
C THR A 99 0.73 5.97 -34.89
N ASP A 100 -0.40 6.54 -34.47
CA ASP A 100 -0.91 7.80 -35.03
C ASP A 100 0.04 8.98 -34.71
N ILE A 101 0.57 9.04 -33.49
CA ILE A 101 1.55 10.06 -33.07
C ILE A 101 2.84 9.96 -33.88
N GLU A 102 3.37 8.75 -34.07
CA GLU A 102 4.56 8.50 -34.89
C GLU A 102 4.34 8.95 -36.34
N THR A 103 3.18 8.61 -36.91
CA THR A 103 2.81 8.99 -38.28
C THR A 103 2.72 10.52 -38.42
N LEU A 104 2.05 11.19 -37.50
CA LEU A 104 1.90 12.66 -37.50
C LEU A 104 3.24 13.37 -37.27
N THR A 105 4.08 12.82 -36.39
CA THR A 105 5.44 13.34 -36.13
C THR A 105 6.31 13.21 -37.38
N GLY A 106 6.21 12.08 -38.09
CA GLY A 106 6.86 11.87 -39.38
C GLY A 106 6.44 12.90 -40.43
N GLN A 107 5.13 13.12 -40.61
CA GLN A 107 4.61 14.14 -41.53
C GLN A 107 5.07 15.55 -41.15
N THR A 108 5.09 15.89 -39.87
CA THR A 108 5.55 17.21 -39.39
C THR A 108 7.04 17.42 -39.70
N LEU A 109 7.86 16.37 -39.57
CA LEU A 109 9.28 16.42 -39.91
C LEU A 109 9.51 16.64 -41.41
N GLU A 110 8.68 16.04 -42.27
CA GLU A 110 8.74 16.27 -43.73
C GLU A 110 8.37 17.72 -44.10
N GLU A 111 7.34 18.30 -43.49
CA GLU A 111 6.96 19.70 -43.75
C GLU A 111 8.05 20.67 -43.27
N LEU A 112 8.69 20.42 -42.12
CA LEU A 112 9.81 21.25 -41.66
C LEU A 112 11.04 21.16 -42.60
N LYS A 113 11.29 20.01 -43.23
CA LYS A 113 12.32 19.90 -44.26
C LYS A 113 12.02 20.80 -45.46
N LYS A 114 10.76 20.83 -45.93
CA LYS A 114 10.35 21.73 -47.02
C LYS A 114 10.51 23.20 -46.63
N VAL A 115 10.17 23.57 -45.39
CA VAL A 115 10.41 24.93 -44.88
C VAL A 115 11.91 25.27 -44.89
N SER A 116 12.77 24.33 -44.51
CA SER A 116 14.23 24.51 -44.59
C SER A 116 14.71 24.73 -46.02
N GLU A 117 14.19 23.97 -46.97
CA GLU A 117 14.51 24.13 -48.40
C GLU A 117 14.07 25.51 -48.91
N PHE A 118 12.88 25.99 -48.52
CA PHE A 118 12.41 27.32 -48.89
C PHE A 118 13.23 28.44 -48.26
N ASN A 119 13.67 28.29 -47.00
CA ASN A 119 14.57 29.26 -46.37
C ASN A 119 15.92 29.33 -47.10
N GLN A 120 16.48 28.19 -47.52
CA GLN A 120 17.70 28.17 -48.32
C GLN A 120 17.52 28.88 -49.67
N GLN A 121 16.38 28.66 -50.34
CA GLN A 121 16.05 29.37 -51.58
C GLN A 121 15.89 30.88 -51.38
N LEU A 122 15.34 31.31 -50.24
CA LEU A 122 15.19 32.71 -49.89
C LEU A 122 16.56 33.38 -49.65
N GLU A 123 17.46 32.71 -48.93
CA GLU A 123 18.81 33.18 -48.67
C GLU A 123 19.63 33.33 -49.96
N GLU A 124 19.54 32.34 -50.88
CA GLU A 124 20.15 32.46 -52.20
C GLU A 124 19.62 33.66 -53.00
N LEU A 125 18.32 33.96 -52.88
CA LEU A 125 17.70 35.08 -53.57
C LEU A 125 18.15 36.41 -52.96
N GLN A 126 18.25 36.49 -51.63
CA GLN A 126 18.81 37.64 -50.92
C GLN A 126 20.28 37.87 -51.31
N GLN A 127 21.09 36.82 -51.39
CA GLN A 127 22.48 36.93 -51.84
C GLN A 127 22.57 37.43 -53.29
N LYS A 128 21.80 36.83 -54.22
CA LYS A 128 21.74 37.27 -55.63
C LYS A 128 21.26 38.72 -55.76
N ALA A 129 20.32 39.15 -54.91
CA ALA A 129 19.85 40.53 -54.86
C ALA A 129 20.94 41.47 -54.32
N GLY A 130 21.62 41.10 -53.23
CA GLY A 130 22.73 41.85 -52.64
C GLY A 130 23.92 41.99 -53.59
N GLU A 131 24.26 40.96 -54.35
CA GLU A 131 25.27 41.00 -55.41
C GLU A 131 24.87 41.97 -56.52
N LYS A 132 23.61 41.94 -56.99
CA LYS A 132 23.10 42.88 -57.99
C LYS A 132 23.09 44.33 -57.48
N VAL A 133 22.71 44.56 -56.23
CA VAL A 133 22.78 45.90 -55.61
C VAL A 133 24.24 46.37 -55.50
N SER A 134 25.16 45.48 -55.12
CA SER A 134 26.59 45.79 -55.01
C SER A 134 27.22 46.11 -56.36
N THR A 135 26.90 45.34 -57.41
CA THR A 135 27.35 45.64 -58.78
C THR A 135 26.77 46.95 -59.29
N LEU A 136 25.49 47.24 -59.02
CA LEU A 136 24.86 48.51 -59.40
C LEU A 136 25.49 49.70 -58.66
N LYS A 137 25.80 49.55 -57.37
CA LYS A 137 26.51 50.55 -56.56
C LYS A 137 27.89 50.86 -57.15
N LYS A 138 28.66 49.82 -57.48
CA LYS A 138 29.98 49.95 -58.10
C LYS A 138 29.92 50.62 -59.47
N ASP A 139 28.95 50.25 -60.30
CA ASP A 139 28.72 50.86 -61.63
C ASP A 139 28.34 52.34 -61.54
N LEU A 140 27.53 52.73 -60.55
CA LEU A 140 27.15 54.12 -60.27
C LEU A 140 28.34 54.95 -59.75
N GLU A 141 29.16 54.37 -58.89
CA GLU A 141 30.38 54.99 -58.37
C GLU A 141 31.41 55.21 -59.49
N GLU A 142 31.68 54.20 -60.32
CA GLU A 142 32.66 54.27 -61.42
C GLU A 142 32.23 55.22 -62.56
N LYS A 143 30.94 55.23 -62.93
CA LYS A 143 30.45 56.02 -64.08
C LYS A 143 30.09 57.46 -63.73
N PHE A 144 29.65 57.71 -62.50
CA PHE A 144 29.08 59.02 -62.13
C PHE A 144 29.73 59.65 -60.90
N GLY A 145 30.61 58.95 -60.17
CA GLY A 145 31.22 59.47 -58.93
C GLY A 145 30.22 59.68 -57.80
N ILE A 146 29.03 59.06 -57.90
CA ILE A 146 27.95 59.18 -56.91
C ILE A 146 28.02 57.97 -55.98
N VAL A 147 28.35 58.20 -54.71
CA VAL A 147 28.19 57.19 -53.65
C VAL A 147 26.70 57.14 -53.32
N ALA A 148 25.99 56.20 -53.93
CA ALA A 148 24.59 55.96 -53.60
C ALA A 148 24.51 55.26 -52.22
N GLU A 149 24.06 55.99 -51.21
CA GLU A 149 23.50 55.39 -49.99
C GLU A 149 22.11 54.85 -50.34
N VAL A 150 22.06 53.54 -50.59
CA VAL A 150 20.77 52.83 -50.69
C VAL A 150 20.22 52.75 -49.25
N PRO A 151 18.94 53.08 -49.01
CA PRO A 151 18.33 52.85 -47.70
C PRO A 151 18.54 51.39 -47.32
N GLU A 152 19.01 51.15 -46.09
CA GLU A 152 19.05 49.81 -45.51
C GLU A 152 17.70 49.16 -45.79
N SER A 153 17.73 48.06 -46.54
CA SER A 153 16.58 47.22 -46.80
C SER A 153 15.88 47.01 -45.48
N GLY A 154 14.68 47.60 -45.37
CA GLY A 154 13.92 47.62 -44.14
C GLY A 154 13.91 46.23 -43.52
N GLU A 155 14.20 46.20 -42.22
CA GLU A 155 13.95 45.09 -41.31
C GLU A 155 12.57 44.50 -41.65
N LEU A 156 12.56 43.53 -42.56
CA LEU A 156 11.49 42.56 -42.62
C LEU A 156 11.70 41.81 -41.33
N GLU A 157 10.87 42.12 -40.33
CA GLU A 157 10.77 41.39 -39.06
C GLU A 157 11.06 39.92 -39.35
N GLU A 158 12.29 39.50 -39.03
CA GLU A 158 12.68 38.11 -39.02
C GLU A 158 11.77 37.52 -37.96
N ALA A 159 10.65 36.93 -38.40
CA ALA A 159 9.83 36.12 -37.53
C ALA A 159 10.80 35.13 -36.89
N ASP A 160 10.94 35.26 -35.57
CA ASP A 160 11.93 34.66 -34.68
C ASP A 160 11.73 33.12 -34.57
N PHE A 161 11.57 32.48 -35.72
CA PHE A 161 11.31 31.06 -35.90
C PHE A 161 12.65 30.37 -36.11
N ASN A 162 13.29 30.04 -34.99
CA ASN A 162 14.53 29.27 -35.00
C ASN A 162 14.25 27.82 -35.42
N LEU A 163 14.18 27.62 -36.74
CA LEU A 163 13.87 26.35 -37.41
C LEU A 163 14.78 25.19 -36.95
N GLU A 164 16.04 25.49 -36.66
CA GLU A 164 17.02 24.51 -36.20
C GLU A 164 16.72 24.01 -34.77
N ARG A 165 16.24 24.90 -33.90
CA ARG A 165 15.74 24.54 -32.57
C ARG A 165 14.49 23.66 -32.65
N GLU A 166 13.54 23.98 -33.52
CA GLU A 166 12.30 23.21 -33.68
C GLU A 166 12.55 21.83 -34.32
N LEU A 167 13.46 21.74 -35.30
CA LEU A 167 13.91 20.47 -35.87
C LEU A 167 14.61 19.58 -34.83
N SER A 168 15.41 20.17 -33.94
CA SER A 168 16.09 19.44 -32.86
C SER A 168 15.12 18.93 -31.81
N LYS A 169 14.09 19.72 -31.46
CA LYS A 169 13.01 19.28 -30.57
C LYS A 169 12.22 18.11 -31.17
N LEU A 170 11.86 18.17 -32.45
CA LEU A 170 11.13 17.07 -33.10
C LEU A 170 11.95 15.81 -33.31
N LYS A 171 13.25 15.93 -33.63
CA LYS A 171 14.15 14.77 -33.68
C LYS A 171 14.25 14.09 -32.31
N LYS A 172 14.32 14.86 -31.23
CA LYS A 172 14.31 14.34 -29.86
C LYS A 172 12.98 13.67 -29.50
N ILE A 173 11.84 14.21 -29.95
CA ILE A 173 10.52 13.57 -29.76
C ILE A 173 10.46 12.25 -30.54
N LYS A 174 10.92 12.23 -31.79
CA LYS A 174 11.00 11.00 -32.59
C LYS A 174 11.90 9.94 -31.94
N GLU A 175 13.06 10.35 -31.42
CA GLU A 175 13.98 9.46 -30.71
C GLU A 175 13.35 8.91 -29.43
N LEU A 176 12.69 9.75 -28.61
CA LEU A 176 12.01 9.31 -27.39
C LEU A 176 10.88 8.31 -27.69
N LEU A 177 10.14 8.51 -28.79
CA LEU A 177 9.11 7.56 -29.24
C LEU A 177 9.71 6.25 -29.78
N GLU A 178 10.85 6.30 -30.47
CA GLU A 178 11.59 5.11 -30.93
C GLU A 178 12.31 4.36 -29.78
N THR A 179 12.73 5.05 -28.72
CA THR A 179 13.43 4.42 -27.58
C THR A 179 12.46 3.78 -26.58
N GLU A 180 11.19 4.15 -26.60
CA GLU A 180 10.13 3.46 -25.84
C GLU A 180 9.72 2.12 -26.46
N GLU A 181 10.18 1.78 -27.68
CA GLU A 181 9.99 0.46 -28.30
C GLU A 181 10.85 -0.66 -27.66
N ASP A 182 11.88 -0.32 -26.87
CA ASP A 182 12.80 -1.30 -26.27
C ASP A 182 12.36 -1.84 -24.88
N ILE A 183 11.09 -1.64 -24.50
CA ILE A 183 10.48 -2.47 -23.46
C ILE A 183 9.93 -3.72 -24.15
N GLU A 184 10.83 -4.64 -24.49
CA GLU A 184 10.49 -5.99 -24.89
C GLU A 184 9.53 -6.59 -23.84
N PRO A 185 8.31 -7.01 -24.22
CA PRO A 185 7.59 -7.95 -23.40
C PRO A 185 8.37 -9.25 -23.47
N GLU A 186 8.95 -9.68 -22.35
CA GLU A 186 9.49 -11.02 -22.16
C GLU A 186 8.31 -12.02 -22.26
N VAL A 187 7.89 -12.30 -23.51
CA VAL A 187 6.97 -13.37 -23.85
C VAL A 187 7.83 -14.62 -23.91
N SER A 188 7.82 -15.38 -22.82
CA SER A 188 8.23 -16.78 -22.85
C SER A 188 7.41 -17.50 -23.91
N GLU A 189 8.03 -17.82 -25.04
CA GLU A 189 7.43 -18.66 -26.09
C GLU A 189 7.02 -20.03 -25.53
N PRO A 190 5.85 -20.56 -25.91
CA PRO A 190 5.46 -21.93 -25.63
C PRO A 190 6.05 -22.88 -26.69
N GLU A 191 6.78 -23.89 -26.26
CA GLU A 191 7.12 -25.02 -27.14
C GLU A 191 5.87 -25.86 -27.47
N PRO A 192 5.79 -26.43 -28.69
CA PRO A 192 4.60 -27.10 -29.20
C PRO A 192 4.56 -28.59 -28.80
N LEU A 193 3.48 -29.01 -28.15
CA LEU A 193 3.15 -30.42 -27.96
C LEU A 193 2.08 -30.85 -28.98
N GLU A 194 2.52 -31.58 -30.00
CA GLU A 194 1.64 -32.52 -30.71
C GLU A 194 1.36 -33.75 -29.86
N ALA A 195 0.18 -34.32 -30.10
CA ALA A 195 -0.46 -35.38 -29.36
C ALA A 195 0.19 -36.76 -29.52
N SER A 196 0.19 -37.55 -28.44
CA SER A 196 -0.25 -38.96 -28.47
C SER A 196 -0.31 -39.59 -27.07
N GLU A 197 -1.50 -40.11 -26.76
CA GLU A 197 -1.80 -41.39 -26.10
C GLU A 197 -1.57 -41.60 -24.58
N GLU A 198 -2.70 -41.92 -23.93
CA GLU A 198 -2.95 -42.98 -22.92
C GLU A 198 -1.95 -43.11 -21.76
N THR A 199 -2.35 -42.98 -20.49
CA THR A 199 -3.03 -44.03 -19.71
C THR A 199 -3.52 -43.46 -18.36
N GLN A 200 -4.65 -43.95 -17.84
CA GLN A 200 -5.21 -43.64 -16.51
C GLN A 200 -4.45 -44.35 -15.34
N PRO A 201 -5.00 -44.48 -14.11
CA PRO A 201 -4.58 -43.77 -12.90
C PRO A 201 -3.98 -44.73 -11.84
N GLU A 202 -3.33 -44.20 -10.80
CA GLU A 202 -3.11 -44.98 -9.57
C GLU A 202 -3.51 -44.19 -8.32
N GLU A 203 -4.44 -44.81 -7.61
CA GLU A 203 -4.94 -44.53 -6.27
C GLU A 203 -3.96 -45.06 -5.20
N GLU A 204 -4.15 -44.58 -3.97
CA GLU A 204 -3.94 -45.30 -2.70
C GLU A 204 -2.53 -45.46 -2.07
N GLN A 205 -2.29 -44.74 -0.96
CA GLN A 205 -2.18 -45.24 0.45
C GLN A 205 -1.33 -44.25 1.30
N ARG A 206 -1.91 -43.55 2.29
CA ARG A 206 -2.19 -43.93 3.71
C ARG A 206 -0.95 -44.26 4.54
N GLU A 207 -0.71 -43.43 5.56
CA GLU A 207 -0.55 -43.78 7.00
C GLU A 207 -0.32 -42.45 7.77
N GLU A 208 -1.33 -41.93 8.48
CA GLU A 208 -1.66 -42.22 9.90
C GLU A 208 -0.52 -41.95 10.89
N ARG A 209 -0.68 -40.87 11.68
CA ARG A 209 -0.33 -40.82 13.11
C ARG A 209 -1.17 -39.74 13.82
N GLU A 210 -2.38 -40.13 14.22
CA GLU A 210 -2.93 -39.78 15.54
C GLU A 210 -2.00 -40.40 16.62
N SER A 211 -1.93 -39.99 17.88
CA SER A 211 -2.54 -38.98 18.74
C SER A 211 -1.73 -39.05 20.05
N GLU A 212 -1.64 -37.97 20.83
CA GLU A 212 -1.77 -38.08 22.29
C GLU A 212 -2.21 -36.73 22.88
N LEU A 213 -3.38 -36.78 23.49
CA LEU A 213 -4.07 -35.74 24.24
C LEU A 213 -3.51 -35.66 25.66
N THR A 214 -3.55 -34.48 26.29
CA THR A 214 -4.17 -34.36 27.63
C THR A 214 -4.58 -32.92 27.98
N GLU A 215 -5.90 -32.77 28.22
CA GLU A 215 -6.63 -31.97 29.25
C GLU A 215 -6.19 -30.53 29.57
N GLN A 216 -6.96 -29.47 29.24
CA GLN A 216 -8.23 -28.98 29.85
C GLN A 216 -8.22 -28.76 31.37
N GLU A 217 -8.30 -27.49 31.78
CA GLU A 217 -9.20 -27.05 32.85
C GLU A 217 -9.68 -25.61 32.58
N ALA A 218 -10.95 -25.36 32.85
CA ALA A 218 -11.71 -24.14 32.54
C ALA A 218 -12.13 -23.41 33.87
N PRO A 219 -13.03 -22.40 33.92
CA PRO A 219 -12.72 -21.05 34.41
C PRO A 219 -13.60 -20.52 35.59
N GLN A 220 -13.39 -19.23 35.94
CA GLN A 220 -14.26 -18.25 36.66
C GLN A 220 -14.08 -18.09 38.20
N PRO A 221 -14.57 -17.01 38.89
CA PRO A 221 -15.30 -15.79 38.43
C PRO A 221 -14.87 -14.40 39.03
N VAL A 222 -15.31 -13.32 38.35
CA VAL A 222 -15.96 -12.03 38.77
C VAL A 222 -15.56 -11.29 40.07
N GLU A 223 -15.23 -9.99 39.97
CA GLU A 223 -15.97 -8.87 40.63
C GLU A 223 -15.52 -7.47 40.16
N GLU A 224 -16.52 -6.63 39.86
CA GLU A 224 -16.45 -5.19 39.63
C GLU A 224 -16.48 -4.44 40.97
N GLU A 225 -15.73 -3.34 41.11
CA GLU A 225 -16.13 -2.22 41.96
C GLU A 225 -15.44 -0.92 41.54
N GLN A 226 -16.24 0.08 41.17
CA GLN A 226 -15.89 1.51 41.11
C GLN A 226 -16.37 2.17 42.40
N VAL A 227 -15.54 2.94 43.14
CA VAL A 227 -15.96 4.17 43.87
C VAL A 227 -14.76 5.10 44.15
N GLU A 228 -14.82 6.30 43.54
CA GLU A 228 -14.53 7.66 44.06
C GLU A 228 -13.51 7.96 45.19
N SER A 229 -12.52 8.79 44.81
CA SER A 229 -12.06 10.08 45.40
C SER A 229 -11.81 10.25 46.91
N LYS A 230 -10.60 10.76 47.23
CA LYS A 230 -10.37 11.85 48.20
C LYS A 230 -9.02 12.55 47.97
N GLU A 231 -9.09 13.88 47.87
CA GLU A 231 -8.02 14.88 47.79
C GLU A 231 -7.30 15.15 49.14
N SER A 232 -6.23 15.96 49.03
CA SER A 232 -5.42 16.68 50.04
C SER A 232 -4.26 15.89 50.64
N GLU A 233 -3.00 16.37 50.68
CA GLU A 233 -2.45 17.73 50.58
C GLU A 233 -0.91 17.65 50.32
N GLU A 234 -0.41 18.62 49.53
CA GLU A 234 0.91 19.30 49.51
C GLU A 234 1.98 18.94 50.59
N GLU A 235 3.30 18.95 50.41
CA GLU A 235 4.29 19.15 49.32
C GLU A 235 5.71 18.92 49.99
N PRO A 236 6.88 19.27 49.40
CA PRO A 236 7.84 18.42 48.68
C PRO A 236 9.16 18.13 49.43
N LEU A 237 9.99 17.21 48.91
CA LEU A 237 11.47 17.30 49.03
C LEU A 237 12.21 16.55 47.90
N SER A 238 12.79 17.35 47.00
CA SER A 238 14.12 17.23 46.32
C SER A 238 14.51 15.90 45.66
N GLU A 239 14.53 15.83 44.33
CA GLU A 239 15.70 16.08 43.45
C GLU A 239 16.66 14.88 43.29
N GLU A 240 16.49 14.14 42.19
CA GLU A 240 17.59 13.79 41.29
C GLU A 240 17.13 14.09 39.85
N LYS A 241 17.15 15.38 39.51
CA LYS A 241 17.33 15.82 38.13
C LYS A 241 18.73 15.37 37.71
N ARG A 242 18.83 14.37 36.84
CA ARG A 242 20.06 14.15 36.08
C ARG A 242 19.99 14.99 34.82
N ASP A 243 20.87 15.98 34.82
CA ASP A 243 21.56 16.54 33.66
C ASP A 243 20.72 17.37 32.68
N GLU A 244 20.17 18.49 33.18
CA GLU A 244 19.72 19.61 32.32
C GLU A 244 20.61 20.87 32.41
N GLU A 245 21.67 20.89 33.21
CA GLU A 245 22.56 22.07 33.32
C GLU A 245 24.04 21.69 33.41
N GLU A 246 24.63 21.20 32.31
CA GLU A 246 26.07 21.40 32.03
C GLU A 246 26.43 20.94 30.61
N MET A 247 26.16 21.76 29.59
CA MET A 247 26.98 21.94 28.37
C MET A 247 26.29 22.98 27.47
N LYS A 248 26.44 24.28 27.80
CA LYS A 248 26.44 25.31 26.75
C LYS A 248 27.77 25.20 25.99
N SER A 249 27.95 24.12 25.24
CA SER A 249 28.82 24.18 24.08
C SER A 249 28.05 24.93 23.01
N ASP A 250 28.58 26.04 22.49
CA ASP A 250 28.06 26.70 21.30
C ASP A 250 28.08 25.69 20.14
N VAL A 251 27.01 24.91 19.98
CA VAL A 251 26.81 24.07 18.80
C VAL A 251 26.34 25.00 17.69
N SER A 252 27.27 25.39 16.82
CA SER A 252 26.99 26.26 15.69
C SER A 252 26.14 25.49 14.66
N PHE A 253 24.85 25.83 14.56
CA PHE A 253 23.93 25.24 13.58
C PHE A 253 24.50 25.31 12.16
N ASN A 254 25.08 26.46 11.77
CA ASN A 254 25.62 26.65 10.42
C ASN A 254 26.78 25.70 10.13
N GLU A 255 27.68 25.46 11.10
CA GLU A 255 28.81 24.56 10.90
C GLU A 255 28.36 23.11 10.77
N SER A 256 27.42 22.68 11.61
CA SER A 256 26.85 21.32 11.53
C SER A 256 26.08 21.10 10.22
N PHE A 257 25.29 22.09 9.80
CA PHE A 257 24.55 22.03 8.54
C PHE A 257 25.47 21.95 7.32
N GLU A 258 26.46 22.85 7.22
CA GLU A 258 27.42 22.86 6.12
C GLU A 258 28.28 21.58 6.06
N THR A 259 28.54 20.97 7.21
CA THR A 259 29.28 19.71 7.27
C THR A 259 28.44 18.57 6.72
N LEU A 260 27.20 18.40 7.19
CA LEU A 260 26.32 17.31 6.73
C LEU A 260 25.93 17.42 5.25
N GLU A 261 25.74 18.63 4.73
CA GLU A 261 25.42 18.84 3.31
C GLU A 261 26.47 18.21 2.37
N LYS A 262 27.75 18.16 2.77
CA LYS A 262 28.81 17.52 1.96
C LYS A 262 28.65 16.00 1.85
N TYR A 263 27.99 15.39 2.82
CA TYR A 263 27.78 13.94 2.93
C TYR A 263 26.36 13.52 2.56
N ARG A 264 25.46 14.48 2.25
CA ARG A 264 24.11 14.21 1.78
C ARG A 264 24.14 13.59 0.39
N LYS A 265 23.39 12.51 0.22
CA LYS A 265 23.19 11.75 -1.02
C LYS A 265 21.69 11.57 -1.25
N GLY A 266 21.31 11.55 -2.54
CA GLY A 266 19.91 11.60 -2.94
C GLY A 266 19.32 13.01 -2.88
N THR A 267 18.27 13.25 -3.66
CA THR A 267 17.51 14.50 -3.64
C THR A 267 16.19 14.26 -2.91
N CYS A 268 15.70 15.27 -2.19
CA CYS A 268 14.31 15.31 -1.72
C CYS A 268 13.37 15.66 -2.89
N ASN A 269 13.56 15.02 -4.06
CA ASN A 269 12.72 15.28 -5.23
C ASN A 269 11.41 14.50 -5.09
N GLU A 270 10.30 15.24 -5.10
CA GLU A 270 8.96 14.76 -4.77
C GLU A 270 8.38 13.79 -5.82
N GLU A 271 8.92 13.72 -7.04
CA GLU A 271 8.26 13.00 -8.14
C GLU A 271 8.52 11.49 -8.19
N ASN A 272 9.62 10.99 -7.62
CA ASN A 272 10.03 9.58 -7.78
C ASN A 272 10.09 8.76 -6.48
N GLY A 273 9.73 9.33 -5.33
CA GLY A 273 9.90 8.66 -4.04
C GLY A 273 11.39 8.39 -3.73
N ASP A 274 12.26 9.32 -4.13
CA ASP A 274 13.67 9.26 -3.80
C ASP A 274 13.90 9.51 -2.31
N VAL A 275 14.84 8.77 -1.74
CA VAL A 275 15.18 8.83 -0.31
C VAL A 275 16.48 9.61 -0.19
N SER A 276 16.47 10.65 0.65
CA SER A 276 17.68 11.37 1.04
C SER A 276 18.32 10.71 2.27
N TYR A 277 19.64 10.62 2.24
CA TYR A 277 20.44 10.00 3.30
C TYR A 277 21.82 10.65 3.36
N PHE A 278 22.49 10.49 4.49
CA PHE A 278 23.87 10.87 4.68
C PHE A 278 24.74 9.61 4.64
N GLU A 279 25.87 9.67 3.93
CA GLU A 279 26.77 8.53 3.78
C GLU A 279 28.22 8.94 4.11
N HIS A 280 28.83 8.20 5.05
CA HIS A 280 30.23 8.34 5.41
C HIS A 280 30.80 7.00 5.88
N ASN A 281 31.97 6.60 5.38
CA ASN A 281 32.66 5.36 5.76
C ASN A 281 31.77 4.12 5.77
N GLU A 282 31.02 3.90 4.68
CA GLU A 282 30.06 2.80 4.49
C GLU A 282 28.83 2.82 5.43
N LYS A 283 28.76 3.74 6.41
CA LYS A 283 27.57 3.98 7.25
C LYS A 283 26.62 4.94 6.55
N ILE A 284 25.34 4.56 6.53
CA ILE A 284 24.25 5.32 5.94
C ILE A 284 23.25 5.69 7.04
N ILE A 285 22.87 6.96 7.10
CA ILE A 285 21.81 7.46 7.99
C ILE A 285 20.75 8.13 7.12
N LEU A 286 19.51 7.65 7.21
CA LEU A 286 18.39 8.27 6.50
C LEU A 286 18.12 9.67 7.05
N ASP A 287 17.82 10.61 6.16
CA ASP A 287 17.49 11.96 6.56
C ASP A 287 16.04 12.02 7.06
N GLY A 288 15.88 11.96 8.40
CA GLY A 288 14.58 12.02 9.05
C GLY A 288 13.82 13.31 8.77
N GLU A 289 14.50 14.44 8.59
CA GLU A 289 13.86 15.73 8.33
C GLU A 289 13.32 15.77 6.90
N CYS A 290 14.12 15.33 5.93
CA CYS A 290 13.66 15.17 4.55
C CYS A 290 12.50 14.15 4.45
N LEU A 291 12.56 13.02 5.17
CA LEU A 291 11.48 12.03 5.18
C LEU A 291 10.16 12.61 5.71
N ILE A 292 10.19 13.29 6.85
CA ILE A 292 9.00 13.92 7.44
C ILE A 292 8.50 15.08 6.58
N SER A 293 9.39 15.90 6.02
CA SER A 293 9.01 16.98 5.10
C SER A 293 8.36 16.42 3.84
N ALA A 294 8.94 15.39 3.22
CA ALA A 294 8.39 14.76 2.02
C ALA A 294 7.03 14.09 2.29
N LEU A 295 6.88 13.43 3.44
CA LEU A 295 5.61 12.87 3.90
C LEU A 295 4.51 13.95 3.96
N ASN A 296 4.81 15.05 4.65
CA ASN A 296 3.86 16.13 4.83
C ASN A 296 3.56 16.88 3.52
N ASN A 297 4.56 17.19 2.71
CA ASN A 297 4.35 17.92 1.44
C ASN A 297 3.45 17.15 0.48
N ASN A 298 3.72 15.84 0.29
CA ASN A 298 2.88 15.00 -0.57
C ASN A 298 1.44 14.91 -0.04
N PHE A 299 1.28 14.82 1.28
CA PHE A 299 -0.03 14.77 1.90
C PHE A 299 -0.79 16.10 1.83
N GLU A 300 -0.13 17.24 2.05
CA GLU A 300 -0.72 18.59 1.91
C GLU A 300 -1.15 18.87 0.46
N GLN A 301 -0.40 18.38 -0.53
CA GLN A 301 -0.79 18.42 -1.94
C GLN A 301 -2.05 17.58 -2.20
N ALA A 302 -2.11 16.35 -1.65
CA ALA A 302 -3.30 15.52 -1.70
C ALA A 302 -4.51 16.17 -1.00
N GLN A 303 -4.30 16.86 0.13
CA GLN A 303 -5.35 17.56 0.88
C GLN A 303 -5.92 18.73 0.09
N THR A 304 -5.06 19.49 -0.60
CA THR A 304 -5.48 20.57 -1.48
C THR A 304 -6.36 20.06 -2.62
N LEU A 305 -6.01 18.91 -3.20
CA LEU A 305 -6.79 18.24 -4.24
C LEU A 305 -8.10 17.67 -3.70
N TYR A 306 -8.06 17.08 -2.51
CA TYR A 306 -9.24 16.55 -1.84
C TYR A 306 -10.26 17.67 -1.54
N ALA A 307 -9.81 18.84 -1.09
CA ALA A 307 -10.68 20.01 -0.93
C ALA A 307 -11.31 20.44 -2.27
N LYS A 308 -10.55 20.45 -3.36
CA LYS A 308 -11.06 20.75 -4.72
C LYS A 308 -12.06 19.71 -5.21
N LEU A 309 -11.92 18.44 -4.82
CA LEU A 309 -12.86 17.37 -5.17
C LEU A 309 -14.29 17.72 -4.72
N SER A 310 -14.45 18.26 -3.52
CA SER A 310 -15.75 18.66 -2.96
C SER A 310 -16.41 19.85 -3.67
N GLN A 311 -15.61 20.69 -4.34
CA GLN A 311 -16.07 21.90 -5.03
C GLN A 311 -16.31 21.69 -6.53
N THR A 312 -15.85 20.57 -7.07
CA THR A 312 -15.88 20.30 -8.51
C THR A 312 -17.14 19.53 -8.87
N GLU A 313 -18.01 20.11 -9.71
CA GLU A 313 -19.25 19.45 -10.15
C GLU A 313 -19.05 18.50 -11.34
N SER A 314 -17.98 18.71 -12.12
CA SER A 314 -17.64 17.93 -13.31
C SER A 314 -17.11 16.54 -12.95
N PRO A 315 -17.79 15.44 -13.34
CA PRO A 315 -17.32 14.08 -13.06
C PRO A 315 -15.96 13.76 -13.70
N LYS A 316 -15.67 14.40 -14.84
CA LYS A 316 -14.38 14.27 -15.54
C LYS A 316 -13.24 14.86 -14.70
N ASP A 317 -13.45 16.05 -14.14
CA ASP A 317 -12.43 16.73 -13.34
C ASP A 317 -12.28 16.06 -11.97
N GLN A 318 -13.39 15.58 -11.37
CA GLN A 318 -13.34 14.73 -10.18
C GLN A 318 -12.50 13.46 -10.42
N PHE A 319 -12.58 12.85 -11.60
CA PHE A 319 -11.76 11.69 -11.95
C PHE A 319 -10.27 12.04 -11.98
N PHE A 320 -9.87 13.12 -12.65
CA PHE A 320 -8.46 13.55 -12.70
C PHE A 320 -7.92 13.91 -11.32
N ILE A 321 -8.71 14.63 -10.51
CA ILE A 321 -8.34 14.95 -9.12
C ILE A 321 -8.11 13.68 -8.30
N LYS A 322 -9.01 12.68 -8.42
CA LYS A 322 -8.83 11.38 -7.74
C LYS A 322 -7.57 10.65 -8.23
N GLN A 323 -7.27 10.68 -9.53
CA GLN A 323 -6.04 10.09 -10.06
C GLN A 323 -4.79 10.79 -9.52
N GLU A 324 -4.81 12.12 -9.39
CA GLU A 324 -3.69 12.85 -8.78
C GLU A 324 -3.54 12.53 -7.29
N ILE A 325 -4.63 12.41 -6.52
CA ILE A 325 -4.57 11.98 -5.12
C ILE A 325 -3.95 10.58 -5.02
N ILE A 326 -4.38 9.64 -5.87
CA ILE A 326 -3.80 8.29 -5.94
C ILE A 326 -2.31 8.35 -6.29
N LYS A 327 -1.90 9.27 -7.18
CA LYS A 327 -0.48 9.47 -7.53
C LYS A 327 0.33 9.89 -6.30
N TYR A 328 -0.12 10.86 -5.49
CA TYR A 328 0.57 11.24 -4.25
C TYR A 328 0.63 10.10 -3.23
N GLN A 329 -0.45 9.33 -3.11
CA GLN A 329 -0.50 8.14 -2.27
C GLN A 329 0.53 7.09 -2.73
N GLU A 330 0.65 6.85 -4.04
CA GLU A 330 1.63 5.94 -4.62
C GLU A 330 3.08 6.42 -4.42
N THR A 331 3.34 7.72 -4.59
CA THR A 331 4.65 8.33 -4.33
C THR A 331 5.09 8.09 -2.89
N LEU A 332 4.18 8.27 -1.93
CA LEU A 332 4.47 8.01 -0.52
C LEU A 332 4.68 6.53 -0.23
N ARG A 333 3.93 5.64 -0.87
CA ARG A 333 4.15 4.19 -0.77
C ARG A 333 5.56 3.83 -1.22
N LYS A 334 6.00 4.36 -2.36
CA LYS A 334 7.35 4.15 -2.90
C LYS A 334 8.43 4.68 -1.96
N LEU A 335 8.23 5.90 -1.42
CA LEU A 335 9.15 6.52 -0.47
C LEU A 335 9.32 5.64 0.79
N MET A 336 8.22 5.22 1.41
CA MET A 336 8.25 4.37 2.61
C MET A 336 8.90 3.01 2.32
N LEU A 337 8.49 2.35 1.22
CA LEU A 337 9.04 1.05 0.84
C LEU A 337 10.55 1.11 0.60
N ARG A 338 11.02 2.16 -0.07
CA ARG A 338 12.44 2.35 -0.34
C ARG A 338 13.22 2.64 0.94
N SER A 339 12.66 3.44 1.85
CA SER A 339 13.26 3.74 3.16
C SER A 339 13.40 2.48 4.02
N ILE A 340 12.35 1.65 4.07
CA ILE A 340 12.36 0.37 4.80
C ILE A 340 13.42 -0.57 4.21
N ARG A 341 13.42 -0.75 2.88
CA ARG A 341 14.43 -1.60 2.19
C ARG A 341 15.86 -1.11 2.41
N MET A 342 16.06 0.19 2.59
CA MET A 342 17.37 0.72 2.95
C MET A 342 17.72 0.32 4.38
N CYS A 343 16.84 0.55 5.36
CA CYS A 343 17.05 0.16 6.76
C CYS A 343 17.18 -1.36 6.99
N GLU A 344 16.72 -2.20 6.07
CA GLU A 344 16.95 -3.65 6.11
C GLU A 344 18.40 -4.04 5.79
N LYS A 345 19.19 -3.14 5.18
CA LYS A 345 20.62 -3.34 4.96
C LYS A 345 21.38 -3.04 6.25
N GLU A 346 22.37 -3.88 6.57
CA GLU A 346 23.15 -3.81 7.82
C GLU A 346 23.87 -2.46 8.03
N ASN A 347 24.06 -1.67 6.98
CA ASN A 347 24.80 -0.42 7.04
C ASN A 347 23.91 0.85 7.02
N CYS A 348 22.58 0.70 7.09
CA CYS A 348 21.65 1.82 7.03
C CYS A 348 20.75 1.88 8.26
N SER A 349 20.58 3.08 8.82
CA SER A 349 19.78 3.31 10.02
C SER A 349 19.02 4.63 9.97
N LEU A 350 18.02 4.78 10.83
CA LEU A 350 17.38 6.06 11.12
C LEU A 350 18.16 6.78 12.24
N PRO A 351 18.11 8.12 12.32
CA PRO A 351 18.85 8.88 13.34
C PRO A 351 18.47 8.44 14.76
N GLU A 352 19.48 8.12 15.58
CA GLU A 352 19.26 7.65 16.96
C GLU A 352 18.54 8.70 17.81
N TYR A 353 18.85 9.99 17.56
CA TYR A 353 18.23 11.13 18.24
C TYR A 353 16.70 11.18 18.15
N THR A 354 16.13 10.60 17.08
CA THR A 354 14.68 10.60 16.80
C THR A 354 14.05 9.21 16.82
N LEU A 355 14.78 8.17 17.25
CA LEU A 355 14.36 6.77 17.15
C LEU A 355 13.03 6.46 17.88
N GLU A 356 12.73 7.17 18.96
CA GLU A 356 11.47 7.05 19.71
C GLU A 356 10.25 7.51 18.90
N ILE A 357 10.46 8.40 17.93
CA ILE A 357 9.41 9.04 17.14
C ILE A 357 9.38 8.48 15.72
N LEU A 358 10.55 8.30 15.11
CA LEU A 358 10.75 7.81 13.76
C LEU A 358 11.68 6.61 13.78
N ASN A 359 11.09 5.42 13.64
CA ASN A 359 11.78 4.14 13.53
C ASN A 359 11.18 3.29 12.40
N VAL A 360 11.77 2.12 12.17
CA VAL A 360 11.36 1.22 11.08
C VAL A 360 9.91 0.77 11.23
N ASP A 361 9.41 0.58 12.45
CA ASP A 361 8.02 0.17 12.69
C ASP A 361 7.04 1.31 12.37
N VAL A 362 7.41 2.55 12.67
CA VAL A 362 6.65 3.74 12.24
C VAL A 362 6.62 3.83 10.71
N LEU A 363 7.74 3.62 10.02
CA LEU A 363 7.76 3.59 8.55
C LEU A 363 6.86 2.49 7.98
N LYS A 364 6.86 1.29 8.59
CA LYS A 364 5.97 0.18 8.21
C LYS A 364 4.50 0.52 8.45
N ASN A 365 4.17 1.17 9.56
CA ASN A 365 2.82 1.62 9.86
C ASN A 365 2.34 2.66 8.83
N ILE A 366 3.18 3.65 8.49
CA ILE A 366 2.88 4.61 7.42
C ILE A 366 2.65 3.86 6.10
N LEU A 367 3.52 2.90 5.75
CA LEU A 367 3.37 2.11 4.53
C LEU A 367 2.05 1.33 4.51
N GLU A 368 1.68 0.70 5.62
CA GLU A 368 0.43 -0.04 5.79
C GLU A 368 -0.78 0.87 5.57
N LYS A 369 -0.82 2.01 6.27
CA LYS A 369 -1.88 3.01 6.13
C LYS A 369 -2.01 3.53 4.70
N VAL A 370 -0.91 3.95 4.09
CA VAL A 370 -0.87 4.42 2.70
C VAL A 370 -1.26 3.32 1.70
N SER A 371 -1.15 2.04 2.07
CA SER A 371 -1.52 0.92 1.20
C SER A 371 -2.97 0.46 1.38
N MET A 372 -3.52 0.57 2.58
CA MET A 372 -4.87 0.09 2.89
C MET A 372 -5.94 1.18 2.84
N GLU A 373 -5.62 2.40 3.26
CA GLU A 373 -6.58 3.51 3.37
C GLU A 373 -6.91 4.07 1.98
N ASN A 374 -8.18 4.40 1.75
CA ASN A 374 -8.63 5.01 0.52
C ASN A 374 -8.71 6.53 0.69
N TRP A 375 -7.76 7.27 0.13
CA TRP A 375 -7.71 8.73 0.26
C TRP A 375 -8.83 9.48 -0.50
N SER A 376 -9.68 8.76 -1.24
CA SER A 376 -10.94 9.32 -1.75
C SER A 376 -12.09 9.23 -0.73
N ASN A 377 -11.92 8.52 0.39
CA ASN A 377 -12.85 8.45 1.51
C ASN A 377 -12.45 9.47 2.59
N GLN A 378 -13.44 10.20 3.12
CA GLN A 378 -13.23 11.25 4.12
C GLN A 378 -12.63 10.74 5.42
N ASP A 379 -13.10 9.60 5.92
CA ASP A 379 -12.72 9.09 7.24
C ASP A 379 -11.26 8.62 7.20
N ASP A 380 -10.91 7.84 6.17
CA ASP A 380 -9.55 7.39 5.88
C ASP A 380 -8.60 8.58 5.71
N PHE A 381 -8.99 9.57 4.89
CA PHE A 381 -8.17 10.76 4.66
C PHE A 381 -7.92 11.57 5.94
N THR A 382 -8.96 11.75 6.76
CA THR A 382 -8.88 12.51 8.02
C THR A 382 -8.08 11.76 9.09
N SER A 383 -8.21 10.43 9.15
CA SER A 383 -7.41 9.56 10.01
C SER A 383 -5.91 9.73 9.71
N PHE A 384 -5.53 9.68 8.42
CA PHE A 384 -4.15 9.86 8.00
C PHE A 384 -3.63 11.29 8.23
N ASP A 385 -4.46 12.32 8.00
CA ASP A 385 -4.14 13.73 8.29
C ASP A 385 -3.77 13.94 9.75
N ASN A 386 -4.59 13.43 10.67
CA ASN A 386 -4.33 13.55 12.10
C ASN A 386 -3.05 12.81 12.51
N TYR A 387 -2.83 11.62 11.94
CA TYR A 387 -1.63 10.83 12.22
C TYR A 387 -0.35 11.52 11.74
N THR A 388 -0.33 12.00 10.49
CA THR A 388 0.84 12.69 9.91
C THR A 388 1.15 14.01 10.63
N LYS A 389 0.13 14.78 11.01
CA LYS A 389 0.30 15.99 11.84
C LYS A 389 0.90 15.68 13.20
N ALA A 390 0.37 14.68 13.91
CA ALA A 390 0.90 14.28 15.21
C ALA A 390 2.37 13.84 15.11
N LEU A 391 2.72 13.07 14.07
CA LEU A 391 4.10 12.65 13.81
C LEU A 391 5.02 13.83 13.51
N LYS A 392 4.58 14.76 12.65
CA LYS A 392 5.30 16.01 12.33
C LYS A 392 5.56 16.83 13.59
N ASP A 393 4.54 17.07 14.39
CA ASP A 393 4.63 17.89 15.59
C ASP A 393 5.55 17.25 16.63
N ALA A 394 5.45 15.94 16.85
CA ALA A 394 6.36 15.21 17.73
C ALA A 394 7.82 15.32 17.25
N PHE A 395 8.05 15.10 15.95
CA PHE A 395 9.40 15.16 15.35
C PHE A 395 10.02 16.56 15.50
N TYR A 396 9.33 17.61 15.04
CA TYR A 396 9.85 18.98 15.11
C TYR A 396 9.96 19.50 16.55
N SER A 397 9.12 19.03 17.48
CA SER A 397 9.29 19.34 18.91
C SER A 397 10.58 18.74 19.47
N ARG A 398 10.98 17.54 19.02
CA ARG A 398 12.20 16.87 19.47
C ARG A 398 13.46 17.47 18.88
N ILE A 399 13.43 17.83 17.59
CA ILE A 399 14.61 18.37 16.89
C ILE A 399 14.77 19.88 17.06
N THR A 400 13.87 20.58 17.74
CA THR A 400 14.03 22.02 18.01
C THR A 400 14.69 22.24 19.37
N PRO A 401 15.86 22.91 19.47
CA PRO A 401 16.62 23.57 18.38
C PRO A 401 17.39 22.59 17.45
N PRO A 402 17.40 22.82 16.11
CA PRO A 402 17.98 21.88 15.12
C PRO A 402 19.46 21.56 15.30
N ALA A 403 20.23 22.44 15.95
CA ALA A 403 21.67 22.29 16.13
C ALA A 403 22.06 20.95 16.78
N PHE A 404 21.29 20.50 17.78
CA PHE A 404 21.58 19.25 18.50
C PHE A 404 21.29 18.00 17.66
N TYR A 405 20.24 18.05 16.85
CA TYR A 405 19.89 16.97 15.92
C TYR A 405 20.93 16.84 14.80
N LEU A 406 21.36 17.95 14.20
CA LEU A 406 22.40 17.90 13.17
C LEU A 406 23.73 17.40 13.76
N LYS A 407 24.09 17.87 14.95
CA LYS A 407 25.30 17.39 15.63
C LYS A 407 25.24 15.90 15.93
N SER A 408 24.09 15.37 16.39
CA SER A 408 23.98 13.94 16.65
C SER A 408 24.21 13.10 15.40
N ILE A 409 23.71 13.54 14.23
CA ILE A 409 23.94 12.83 12.96
C ILE A 409 25.43 12.86 12.57
N ILE A 410 26.12 13.98 12.78
CA ILE A 410 27.58 14.09 12.54
C ILE A 410 28.34 13.11 13.42
N ASP A 411 28.01 13.09 14.71
CA ASP A 411 28.61 12.19 15.70
C ASP A 411 28.32 10.72 15.32
N GLU A 412 27.09 10.40 14.92
CA GLU A 412 26.67 9.06 14.48
C GLU A 412 27.42 8.61 13.21
N LEU A 413 27.72 9.52 12.27
CA LEU A 413 28.49 9.23 11.05
C LEU A 413 30.00 9.18 11.28
N ASN A 414 30.48 9.48 12.48
CA ASN A 414 31.90 9.62 12.81
C ASN A 414 32.62 10.59 11.87
N ILE A 415 32.02 11.75 11.61
CA ILE A 415 32.63 12.83 10.82
C ILE A 415 33.42 13.73 11.79
N GLU A 416 34.74 13.84 11.58
CA GLU A 416 35.66 14.63 12.42
C GLU A 416 35.69 16.12 12.08
#